data_AF-A0A1F8R3S7-F1
#
_entry.id   AF-A0A1F8R3S7-F1
#
_cell.length_a   1.000
_cell.length_b   1.000
_cell.length_c   1.000
_cell.angle_alpha   90.00
_cell.angle_beta   90.00
_cell.angle_gamma   90.00
#
_symmetry.space_group_name_H-M   'P 1'
#
loop_
_entity.id
_entity.type
_entity.pdbx_description
1 polymer ?
#
loop_
_entity_poly.entity_id
_entity_poly.type
_entity_poly.pdbx_seq_one_letter_code
_entity_poly.pdbx_strand_id
1 'polypeptide(L)'
;MAIARALANNPSILLADEPTANLDSKTGHEVMEMIRQIAKEGNKTVVVVSHDTRIRYVVDRVLWLEDGRLSLRWSEGVTIDPVCLMAVEKDRVENVAEHDGAKFYFCSLRCRQEFEADPAKYRRTNRTP
;
A
#
# COMPACT_ATOMS: atom_id res chain seq x y z
N MET A 1 19.73 6.23 9.61
CA MET A 1 20.73 5.16 9.85
C MET A 1 20.15 3.82 10.32
N ALA A 2 18.91 3.75 10.86
CA ALA A 2 18.33 2.47 11.32
C ALA A 2 18.00 1.46 10.20
N ILE A 3 17.45 1.92 9.06
CA ILE A 3 17.02 1.06 7.94
C ILE A 3 18.19 0.27 7.34
N ALA A 4 19.31 0.95 7.03
CA ALA A 4 20.50 0.29 6.47
C ALA A 4 21.04 -0.81 7.40
N ARG A 5 21.05 -0.57 8.71
CA ARG A 5 21.45 -1.58 9.70
C ARG A 5 20.49 -2.77 9.74
N ALA A 6 19.17 -2.51 9.66
CA ALA A 6 18.17 -3.57 9.62
C ALA A 6 18.29 -4.44 8.36
N LEU A 7 18.79 -3.88 7.25
CA LEU A 7 18.99 -4.60 5.98
C LEU A 7 20.32 -5.33 5.86
N ALA A 8 21.28 -5.12 6.78
CA ALA A 8 22.64 -5.64 6.65
C ALA A 8 22.71 -7.17 6.48
N ASN A 9 21.81 -7.92 7.13
CA ASN A 9 21.74 -9.37 7.03
C ASN A 9 20.73 -9.87 5.98
N ASN A 10 20.30 -9.01 5.06
CA ASN A 10 19.32 -9.32 4.02
C ASN A 10 18.07 -10.07 4.53
N PRO A 11 17.38 -9.58 5.58
CA PRO A 11 16.29 -10.33 6.19
C PRO A 11 15.12 -10.52 5.22
N SER A 12 14.35 -11.60 5.41
CA SER A 12 13.10 -11.83 4.69
C SER A 12 11.94 -10.97 5.21
N ILE A 13 12.02 -10.54 6.48
CA ILE A 13 11.00 -9.73 7.15
C ILE A 13 11.65 -8.50 7.80
N LEU A 14 11.06 -7.32 7.59
CA LEU A 14 11.42 -6.07 8.25
C LEU A 14 10.25 -5.60 9.11
N LEU A 15 10.51 -5.34 10.38
CA LEU A 15 9.56 -4.72 11.31
C LEU A 15 9.98 -3.26 11.52
N ALA A 16 9.06 -2.33 11.28
CA ALA A 16 9.29 -0.91 11.42
C ALA A 16 8.26 -0.33 12.38
N ASP A 17 8.70 0.01 13.59
CA ASP A 17 7.88 0.66 14.61
C ASP A 17 8.07 2.17 14.51
N GLU A 18 7.02 2.87 14.10
CA GLU A 18 6.98 4.32 13.89
C GLU A 18 8.16 4.88 13.05
N PRO A 19 8.41 4.35 11.82
CA PRO A 19 9.60 4.69 11.04
C PRO A 19 9.67 6.15 10.58
N THR A 20 8.54 6.86 10.62
CA THR A 20 8.39 8.25 10.21
C THR A 20 8.15 9.20 11.37
N ALA A 21 8.20 8.71 12.62
CA ALA A 21 8.05 9.57 13.79
C ALA A 21 9.06 10.73 13.74
N ASN A 22 8.58 11.94 14.05
CA ASN A 22 9.33 13.19 14.00
C ASN A 22 9.74 13.67 12.60
N LEU A 23 9.21 13.08 11.52
CA LEU A 23 9.39 13.59 10.16
C LEU A 23 8.18 14.42 9.73
N ASP A 24 8.41 15.45 8.91
CA ASP A 24 7.32 16.17 8.26
C ASP A 24 6.63 15.29 7.19
N SER A 25 5.50 15.78 6.68
CA SER A 25 4.68 15.04 5.70
C SER A 25 5.44 14.60 4.46
N LYS A 26 6.35 15.43 3.94
CA LYS A 26 7.06 15.16 2.70
C LYS A 26 8.14 14.12 2.94
N THR A 27 8.99 14.34 3.94
CA THR A 27 10.08 13.39 4.25
C THR A 27 9.54 12.05 4.77
N GLY A 28 8.45 12.05 5.54
CA GLY A 28 7.78 10.82 5.96
C GLY A 28 7.28 10.00 4.75
N HIS A 29 6.70 10.66 3.75
CA HIS A 29 6.27 9.99 2.52
C HIS A 29 7.44 9.39 1.73
N GLU A 30 8.53 10.13 1.55
CA GLU A 30 9.74 9.65 0.88
C GLU A 30 10.35 8.42 1.57
N VAL A 31 10.41 8.42 2.90
CA VAL A 31 10.88 7.26 3.68
C VAL A 31 9.98 6.04 3.48
N MET A 32 8.66 6.24 3.47
CA MET A 32 7.74 5.12 3.28
C MET A 32 7.77 4.55 1.85
N GLU A 33 7.91 5.38 0.82
CA GLU A 33 8.11 4.91 -0.56
C GLU A 33 9.42 4.09 -0.67
N MET A 34 10.49 4.53 -0.01
CA MET A 34 11.72 3.74 0.05
C MET A 34 11.52 2.38 0.72
N ILE A 35 10.80 2.35 1.86
CA ILE A 35 10.47 1.10 2.57
C ILE A 35 9.63 0.17 1.67
N ARG A 36 8.66 0.73 0.94
CA ARG A 36 7.84 -0.02 -0.02
C ARG A 36 8.69 -0.58 -1.16
N GLN A 37 9.62 0.20 -1.71
CA GLN A 37 10.54 -0.25 -2.75
C GLN A 37 11.39 -1.43 -2.27
N ILE A 38 11.93 -1.35 -1.04
CA ILE A 38 12.66 -2.46 -0.40
C ILE A 38 11.79 -3.72 -0.31
N ALA A 39 10.50 -3.58 0.02
CA ALA A 39 9.56 -4.70 0.07
C ALA A 39 9.38 -5.34 -1.31
N LYS A 40 9.09 -4.53 -2.33
CA LYS A 40 8.76 -4.99 -3.68
C LYS A 40 9.97 -5.54 -4.42
N GLU A 41 11.07 -4.79 -4.48
CA GLU A 41 12.27 -5.17 -5.23
C GLU A 41 13.08 -6.25 -4.50
N GLY A 42 13.14 -6.19 -3.18
CA GLY A 42 13.86 -7.15 -2.35
C GLY A 42 13.10 -8.44 -2.10
N ASN A 43 11.87 -8.58 -2.60
CA ASN A 43 10.93 -9.66 -2.28
C ASN A 43 10.85 -9.90 -0.75
N LYS A 44 10.68 -8.82 0.01
CA LYS A 44 10.66 -8.82 1.48
C LYS A 44 9.25 -8.56 1.98
N THR A 45 8.95 -9.11 3.14
CA THR A 45 7.77 -8.71 3.91
C THR A 45 8.13 -7.53 4.80
N VAL A 46 7.34 -6.46 4.76
CA VAL A 46 7.49 -5.33 5.68
C VAL A 46 6.22 -5.18 6.49
N VAL A 47 6.36 -5.05 7.81
CA VAL A 47 5.28 -4.70 8.72
C VAL A 47 5.61 -3.36 9.35
N VAL A 48 4.71 -2.40 9.17
CA VAL A 48 4.84 -1.05 9.73
C VAL A 48 3.78 -0.86 10.79
N VAL A 49 4.19 -0.40 11.97
CA VAL A 49 3.31 0.11 13.01
C VAL A 49 3.39 1.63 12.97
N SER A 50 2.26 2.30 12.80
CA SER A 50 2.22 3.76 12.90
C SER A 50 0.84 4.29 13.26
N HIS A 51 0.82 5.42 13.96
CA HIS A 51 -0.37 6.27 14.11
C HIS A 51 -0.60 7.22 12.92
N ASP A 52 0.34 7.33 11.98
CA ASP A 52 0.21 8.21 10.82
C ASP A 52 -0.71 7.59 9.75
N THR A 53 -1.96 8.03 9.70
CA THR A 53 -2.93 7.51 8.72
C THR A 53 -2.53 7.75 7.26
N ARG A 54 -1.59 8.65 6.95
CA ARG A 54 -1.13 8.91 5.57
C ARG A 54 -0.36 7.74 4.99
N ILE A 55 0.20 6.86 5.81
CA ILE A 55 0.89 5.65 5.33
C ILE A 55 -0.07 4.70 4.59
N ARG A 56 -1.38 4.85 4.76
CA ARG A 56 -2.40 4.04 4.07
C ARG A 56 -2.19 4.00 2.56
N TYR A 57 -1.66 5.08 1.99
CA TYR A 57 -1.50 5.20 0.55
C TYR A 57 -0.33 4.37 0.04
N VAL A 58 0.71 4.13 0.84
CA VAL A 58 1.98 3.52 0.39
C VAL A 58 2.16 2.07 0.85
N VAL A 59 1.16 1.50 1.54
CA VAL A 59 1.18 0.11 2.04
C VAL A 59 0.19 -0.76 1.29
N ASP A 60 0.50 -2.05 1.17
CA ASP A 60 -0.38 -3.01 0.49
C ASP A 60 -1.65 -3.32 1.30
N ARG A 61 -1.55 -3.29 2.63
CA ARG A 61 -2.60 -3.68 3.57
C ARG A 61 -2.52 -2.85 4.84
N VAL A 62 -3.68 -2.53 5.42
CA VAL A 62 -3.79 -1.89 6.73
C VAL A 62 -4.56 -2.81 7.66
N LEU A 63 -4.02 -3.02 8.86
CA LEU A 63 -4.70 -3.71 9.95
C LEU A 63 -4.88 -2.73 11.10
N TRP A 64 -6.09 -2.62 11.61
CA TRP A 64 -6.40 -1.82 12.78
C TRP A 64 -6.18 -2.66 14.04
N LEU A 65 -5.37 -2.16 14.97
CA LEU A 65 -5.17 -2.78 16.29
C LEU A 65 -5.95 -1.97 17.32
N GLU A 66 -6.96 -2.60 17.93
CA GLU A 66 -7.83 -1.99 18.95
C GLU A 66 -8.04 -3.01 20.07
N ASP A 67 -7.79 -2.64 21.33
CA ASP A 67 -7.91 -3.52 22.50
C ASP A 67 -7.23 -4.90 22.35
N GLY A 68 -6.01 -4.90 21.78
CA GLY A 68 -5.24 -6.12 21.54
C GLY A 68 -5.82 -7.02 20.43
N ARG A 69 -6.83 -6.56 19.69
CA ARG A 69 -7.44 -7.28 18.57
C ARG A 69 -7.13 -6.60 17.25
N LEU A 70 -6.70 -7.41 16.29
CA LEU A 70 -6.54 -6.98 14.90
C LEU A 70 -7.87 -7.06 14.18
N SER A 71 -8.22 -6.02 13.45
CA SER A 71 -9.42 -5.94 12.63
C SER A 71 -9.10 -5.35 11.26
N LEU A 72 -9.83 -5.81 10.27
CA LEU A 72 -9.87 -5.21 8.95
C LEU A 72 -10.90 -4.07 8.99
N ARG A 73 -10.66 -3.03 9.80
CA ARG A 73 -11.43 -1.77 9.64
C ARG A 73 -10.91 -1.07 8.39
N TRP A 74 -11.39 -1.54 7.24
CA TRP A 74 -11.41 -0.74 6.04
C TRP A 74 -12.36 0.43 6.31
N SER A 75 -11.96 1.65 5.97
CA SER A 75 -12.97 2.69 5.80
C SER A 75 -13.88 2.25 4.65
N GLU A 76 -15.20 2.29 4.87
CA GLU A 76 -16.13 2.24 3.75
C GLU A 76 -15.68 3.28 2.71
N GLY A 77 -15.58 2.88 1.45
CA GLY A 77 -15.12 3.76 0.38
C GLY A 77 -13.64 3.67 0.01
N VAL A 78 -12.82 2.80 0.61
CA VAL A 78 -11.43 2.54 0.14
C VAL A 78 -11.33 1.20 -0.59
N THR A 79 -10.52 1.15 -1.65
CA THR A 79 -10.18 -0.07 -2.41
C THR A 79 -8.69 -0.07 -2.77
N ILE A 80 -8.17 -1.17 -3.29
CA ILE A 80 -6.78 -1.29 -3.72
C ILE A 80 -6.69 -1.17 -5.24
N ASP A 81 -5.79 -0.31 -5.73
CA ASP A 81 -5.39 -0.26 -7.12
C ASP A 81 -4.77 -1.62 -7.52
N PRO A 82 -5.33 -2.33 -8.50
CA PRO A 82 -4.92 -3.71 -8.81
C PRO A 82 -3.53 -3.81 -9.46
N VAL A 83 -3.00 -2.70 -9.99
CA VAL A 83 -1.71 -2.64 -10.70
C VAL A 83 -0.58 -2.39 -9.70
N CYS A 84 -0.71 -1.35 -8.90
CA CYS A 84 0.37 -0.90 -8.02
C CYS A 84 0.13 -1.19 -6.54
N LEU A 85 -1.07 -1.67 -6.18
CA LEU A 85 -1.50 -2.00 -4.83
C LEU A 85 -1.66 -0.80 -3.89
N MET A 86 -1.75 0.42 -4.44
CA MET A 86 -2.02 1.63 -3.67
C MET A 86 -3.47 1.64 -3.19
N ALA A 87 -3.71 2.01 -1.92
CA ALA A 87 -5.07 2.27 -1.45
C ALA A 87 -5.63 3.55 -2.08
N VAL A 88 -6.85 3.47 -2.60
CA VAL A 88 -7.55 4.58 -3.26
C VAL A 88 -8.97 4.73 -2.68
N GLU A 89 -9.37 5.98 -2.44
CA GLU A 89 -10.73 6.33 -2.03
C GLU A 89 -11.63 6.38 -3.26
N LYS A 90 -12.65 5.51 -3.31
CA LYS A 90 -13.61 5.36 -4.41
C LYS A 90 -14.28 6.68 -4.79
N ASP A 91 -14.54 7.54 -3.80
CA ASP A 91 -15.24 8.81 -3.98
C ASP A 91 -14.31 9.98 -4.37
N ARG A 92 -12.98 9.78 -4.33
CA ARG A 92 -11.99 10.83 -4.64
C ARG A 92 -11.12 10.52 -5.86
N VAL A 93 -11.32 9.38 -6.49
CA VAL A 93 -10.46 8.91 -7.57
C VAL A 93 -11.15 9.06 -8.92
N GLU A 94 -10.51 9.78 -9.84
CA GLU A 94 -11.04 10.04 -11.19
C GLU A 94 -10.72 8.89 -12.16
N ASN A 95 -9.61 8.18 -11.90
CA ASN A 95 -9.16 7.08 -12.74
C ASN A 95 -9.93 5.81 -12.36
N VAL A 96 -10.99 5.52 -13.11
CA VAL A 96 -11.84 4.34 -12.92
C VAL A 96 -11.97 3.60 -14.25
N ALA A 97 -11.98 2.27 -14.23
CA ALA A 97 -12.30 1.44 -15.39
C ALA A 97 -13.31 0.37 -15.00
N GLU A 98 -14.05 -0.12 -15.99
CA GLU A 98 -14.99 -1.23 -15.82
C GLU A 98 -14.53 -2.41 -16.66
N HIS A 99 -14.46 -3.59 -16.06
CA HIS A 99 -14.06 -4.83 -16.74
C HIS A 99 -14.81 -6.01 -16.13
N ASP A 100 -15.37 -6.89 -16.97
CA ASP A 100 -16.20 -8.03 -16.54
C ASP A 100 -17.35 -7.66 -15.59
N GLY A 101 -17.92 -6.46 -15.74
CA GLY A 101 -18.99 -5.94 -14.86
C GLY A 101 -18.52 -5.51 -13.47
N ALA A 102 -17.20 -5.46 -13.22
CA ALA A 102 -16.61 -4.95 -11.98
C ALA A 102 -15.91 -3.59 -12.23
N LYS A 103 -16.08 -2.66 -11.29
CA LYS A 103 -15.36 -1.38 -11.29
C LYS A 103 -14.00 -1.52 -10.61
N PHE A 104 -12.97 -1.01 -11.26
CA PHE A 104 -11.60 -0.92 -10.77
C PHE A 104 -11.21 0.55 -10.63
N TYR A 105 -10.45 0.86 -9.58
CA TYR A 105 -10.11 2.22 -9.19
C TYR A 105 -8.58 2.33 -9.13
N PHE A 106 -8.02 3.40 -9.68
CA PHE A 106 -6.58 3.50 -9.93
C PHE A 106 -5.98 4.78 -9.35
N CYS A 107 -4.80 4.68 -8.74
CA CYS A 107 -4.11 5.83 -8.14
C CYS A 107 -3.68 6.88 -9.16
N SER A 108 -3.57 6.49 -10.44
CA SER A 108 -3.09 7.33 -11.53
C SER A 108 -3.59 6.86 -12.90
N LEU A 109 -3.54 7.76 -13.89
CA LEU A 109 -3.81 7.43 -15.29
C LEU A 109 -2.90 6.30 -15.80
N ARG A 110 -1.63 6.28 -15.37
CA ARG A 110 -0.68 5.24 -15.73
C ARG A 110 -1.16 3.85 -15.29
N CYS A 111 -1.61 3.71 -14.03
CA CYS A 111 -2.10 2.43 -13.52
C CYS A 111 -3.37 2.00 -14.25
N ARG A 112 -4.27 2.93 -14.59
CA ARG A 112 -5.45 2.65 -15.41
C ARG A 112 -5.06 2.12 -16.80
N GLN A 113 -4.17 2.81 -17.50
CA GLN A 113 -3.70 2.41 -18.83
C GLN A 113 -2.97 1.07 -18.82
N GLU A 114 -2.16 0.83 -17.79
CA GLU A 114 -1.45 -0.44 -17.62
C GLU A 114 -2.41 -1.61 -17.37
N PHE A 115 -3.49 -1.38 -16.61
CA PHE A 115 -4.56 -2.36 -16.45
C PHE A 115 -5.32 -2.60 -17.75
N GLU A 116 -5.72 -1.55 -18.47
CA GLU A 116 -6.47 -1.65 -19.72
C GLU A 116 -5.69 -2.38 -20.83
N ALA A 117 -4.35 -2.32 -20.81
CA ALA A 117 -3.50 -3.02 -21.76
C ALA A 117 -3.49 -4.54 -21.56
N ASP A 118 -3.59 -5.03 -20.32
CA ASP A 118 -3.69 -6.46 -19.99
C ASP A 118 -4.46 -6.68 -18.67
N PRO A 119 -5.79 -6.63 -18.69
CA PRO A 119 -6.61 -6.79 -17.47
C PRO A 119 -6.46 -8.19 -16.85
N ALA A 120 -6.21 -9.21 -17.67
CA ALA A 120 -6.09 -10.59 -17.23
C ALA A 120 -4.89 -10.79 -16.28
N LYS A 121 -3.81 -10.03 -16.48
CA LYS A 121 -2.63 -10.00 -15.59
C LYS A 121 -2.97 -9.59 -14.15
N TYR A 122 -3.96 -8.72 -13.96
CA TYR A 122 -4.29 -8.11 -12.67
C TYR A 122 -5.57 -8.67 -12.03
N ARG A 123 -6.18 -9.71 -12.61
CA ARG A 123 -7.41 -10.35 -12.09
C ARG A 123 -7.30 -10.90 -10.66
N ARG A 124 -6.09 -11.09 -10.11
CA ARG A 124 -5.89 -11.72 -8.78
C ARG A 124 -5.78 -10.74 -7.61
N THR A 125 -5.75 -9.44 -7.84
CA THR A 125 -5.51 -8.44 -6.77
C THR A 125 -6.78 -7.85 -6.16
N ASN A 126 -7.96 -8.13 -6.74
CA ASN A 126 -9.26 -7.72 -6.20
C ASN A 126 -9.81 -8.70 -5.15
N ARG A 127 -8.96 -9.17 -4.22
CA ARG A 127 -9.48 -9.78 -2.99
C ARG A 127 -9.94 -8.67 -2.06
N THR A 128 -11.20 -8.29 -2.19
CA THR A 128 -11.97 -7.94 -0.99
C THR A 128 -11.91 -9.17 -0.07
N PRO A 129 -11.65 -9.04 1.25
CA PRO A 129 -11.87 -10.13 2.17
C PRO A 129 -13.32 -10.63 2.11
#